data_AF-A0A6A5S6X3-F1
#
_entry.id   AF-A0A6A5S6X3-F1
#
_cell.length_a   1.000
_cell.length_b   1.000
_cell.length_c   1.000
_cell.angle_alpha   90.00
_cell.angle_beta   90.00
_cell.angle_gamma   90.00
#
_symmetry.space_group_name_H-M   'P 1'
#
loop_
_entity.id
_entity.type
_entity.pdbx_description
1 polymer ?
#
loop_
_entity_poly.entity_id
_entity_poly.type
_entity_poly.pdbx_seq_one_letter_code
_entity_poly.pdbx_strand_id
1 'polypeptide(L)'
;GTSAAVWNNGGIFVKVKAWRHGMQLGSDTIQFVDSISSIPTPKVVLFWVDADWNRYFLVLKALEGQTLDRGWRSLSAPRRMQIANTISQFCRMLASSTSELLMTANRDGVLELFLTAFPPDSEP
;
A
#
# COMPACT_ATOMS: atom_id res chain seq x y z
N GLY A 1 2.30 -12.58 -1.73
CA GLY A 1 1.45 -13.00 -0.60
C GLY A 1 0.57 -14.11 -1.09
N THR A 2 0.05 -14.96 -0.21
CA THR A 2 -0.77 -16.12 -0.61
C THR A 2 -2.10 -15.75 -1.26
N SER A 3 -2.62 -14.55 -1.01
CA SER A 3 -3.88 -14.01 -1.57
C SER A 3 -3.67 -12.84 -2.53
N ALA A 4 -2.46 -12.71 -3.10
CA ALA A 4 -2.14 -11.63 -4.02
C ALA A 4 -1.08 -12.01 -5.05
N ALA A 5 -1.29 -11.55 -6.28
CA ALA A 5 -0.34 -11.69 -7.39
C ALA A 5 0.06 -10.31 -7.92
N VAL A 6 1.28 -10.21 -8.45
CA VAL A 6 1.81 -8.99 -9.05
C VAL A 6 2.48 -9.32 -10.37
N TRP A 7 2.11 -8.61 -11.42
CA TRP A 7 2.76 -8.65 -12.73
C TRP A 7 3.43 -7.31 -13.02
N ASN A 8 4.53 -7.34 -13.78
CA ASN A 8 5.21 -6.15 -14.27
C ASN A 8 5.35 -6.26 -15.80
N ASN A 9 4.86 -5.25 -16.52
CA ASN A 9 5.08 -5.09 -17.94
C ASN A 9 5.55 -3.65 -18.23
N GLY A 10 6.82 -3.48 -18.61
CA GLY A 10 7.36 -2.18 -19.01
C GLY A 10 7.27 -1.09 -17.94
N GLY A 11 7.36 -1.44 -16.64
CA GLY A 11 7.24 -0.49 -15.53
C GLY A 11 5.80 -0.21 -15.08
N ILE A 12 4.82 -0.84 -15.72
CA ILE A 12 3.44 -0.91 -15.26
C ILE A 12 3.28 -2.16 -14.41
N PHE A 13 2.82 -1.97 -13.19
CA PHE A 13 2.54 -3.05 -12.24
C PHE A 13 1.06 -3.29 -12.17
N VAL A 14 0.64 -4.54 -12.31
CA VAL A 14 -0.73 -4.98 -12.05
C VAL A 14 -0.70 -5.78 -10.76
N LYS A 15 -1.36 -5.29 -9.71
CA LYS A 15 -1.51 -6.00 -8.44
C LYS A 15 -2.94 -6.51 -8.36
N VAL A 16 -3.08 -7.81 -8.08
CA VAL A 16 -4.37 -8.45 -7.83
C VAL A 16 -4.37 -8.96 -6.41
N LYS A 17 -5.44 -8.70 -5.68
CA LYS A 17 -5.61 -9.13 -4.29
C LYS A 17 -7.02 -9.67 -4.10
N ALA A 18 -7.17 -10.62 -3.18
CA ALA A 18 -8.50 -10.96 -2.66
C ALA A 18 -9.21 -9.69 -2.16
N TRP A 19 -10.51 -9.63 -2.40
CA TRP A 19 -11.37 -8.50 -2.04
C TRP A 19 -12.66 -9.00 -1.40
N ARG A 20 -13.16 -8.23 -0.44
CA ARG A 20 -14.47 -8.39 0.17
C ARG A 20 -15.14 -7.04 0.25
N HIS A 21 -16.48 -7.03 0.27
CA HIS A 21 -17.23 -5.79 0.43
C HIS A 21 -16.79 -5.02 1.68
N GLY A 22 -16.59 -3.71 1.53
CA GLY A 22 -16.12 -2.82 2.60
C GLY A 22 -14.63 -2.93 2.94
N MET A 23 -13.85 -3.76 2.25
CA MET A 23 -12.40 -3.78 2.40
C MET A 23 -11.76 -2.54 1.76
N GLN A 24 -10.87 -1.88 2.50
CA GLN A 24 -10.09 -0.74 2.00
C GLN A 24 -9.28 -1.12 0.75
N LEU A 25 -9.38 -0.29 -0.29
CA LEU A 25 -8.63 -0.50 -1.53
C LEU A 25 -7.21 0.06 -1.41
N GLY A 26 -6.27 -0.56 -2.13
CA GLY A 26 -4.89 -0.07 -2.17
C GLY A 26 -4.75 1.34 -2.77
N SER A 27 -5.62 1.69 -3.73
CA SER A 27 -5.73 3.02 -4.32
C SER A 27 -6.03 4.09 -3.27
N ASP A 28 -6.94 3.80 -2.36
CA ASP A 28 -7.39 4.73 -1.33
C ASP A 28 -6.28 4.96 -0.29
N THR A 29 -5.53 3.90 0.05
CA THR A 29 -4.34 4.03 0.91
C THR A 29 -3.25 4.88 0.25
N ILE A 30 -3.02 4.71 -1.05
CA ILE A 30 -2.07 5.55 -1.80
C ILE A 30 -2.50 7.02 -1.76
N GLN A 31 -3.77 7.30 -2.06
CA GLN A 31 -4.33 8.64 -2.03
C GLN A 31 -4.21 9.29 -0.64
N PHE A 32 -4.46 8.54 0.43
CA PHE A 32 -4.29 9.03 1.78
C PHE A 32 -2.83 9.39 2.07
N VAL A 33 -1.88 8.50 1.75
CA VAL A 33 -0.44 8.77 1.95
C VAL A 33 0.01 10.00 1.14
N ASP A 34 -0.46 10.16 -0.10
CA ASP A 34 -0.18 11.33 -0.94
C ASP A 34 -0.69 12.64 -0.31
N SER A 35 -1.78 12.58 0.45
CA SER A 35 -2.36 13.76 1.10
C SER A 35 -1.60 14.23 2.35
N ILE A 36 -0.79 13.35 2.96
CA ILE A 36 -0.09 13.62 4.23
C ILE A 36 1.44 13.59 4.11
N SER A 37 1.98 13.13 2.98
CA SER A 37 3.41 12.92 2.77
C SER A 37 3.95 13.60 1.53
N SER A 38 5.20 14.06 1.61
CA SER A 38 5.97 14.47 0.44
C SER A 38 6.78 13.32 -0.19
N ILE A 39 6.79 12.13 0.43
CA ILE A 39 7.41 10.95 -0.18
C ILE A 39 6.55 10.50 -1.35
N PRO A 40 7.12 10.41 -2.57
CA PRO A 40 6.36 10.03 -3.74
C PRO A 40 5.84 8.59 -3.60
N THR A 41 4.61 8.37 -4.06
CA THR A 41 4.01 7.05 -4.18
C THR A 41 3.87 6.65 -5.66
N PRO A 42 3.63 5.36 -5.96
CA PRO A 42 3.32 4.94 -7.34
C PRO A 42 2.04 5.60 -7.86
N LYS A 43 2.07 6.06 -9.12
CA LYS A 43 0.88 6.65 -9.74
C LYS A 43 -0.17 5.57 -10.02
N VAL A 44 -1.37 5.72 -9.46
CA VAL A 44 -2.52 4.90 -9.83
C VAL A 44 -2.94 5.23 -11.26
N VAL A 45 -2.94 4.23 -12.14
CA VAL A 45 -3.38 4.36 -13.54
C VAL A 45 -4.86 4.05 -13.63
N LEU A 46 -5.26 2.91 -13.08
CA LEU A 46 -6.65 2.49 -12.97
C LEU A 46 -6.76 1.41 -11.87
N PHE A 47 -7.95 1.24 -11.33
CA PHE A 47 -8.27 0.19 -10.41
C PHE A 47 -9.72 -0.24 -10.61
N TRP A 48 -10.04 -1.50 -10.28
CA TRP A 48 -11.41 -1.97 -10.28
C TRP A 48 -11.58 -3.14 -9.32
N VAL A 49 -12.82 -3.36 -8.93
CA VAL A 49 -13.25 -4.53 -8.16
C VAL A 49 -14.02 -5.45 -9.10
N ASP A 50 -13.65 -6.71 -9.09
CA ASP A 50 -14.43 -7.80 -9.65
C ASP A 50 -15.09 -8.54 -8.48
N ALA A 51 -16.36 -8.25 -8.24
CA ALA A 51 -17.11 -8.81 -7.13
C ALA A 51 -17.42 -10.30 -7.35
N ASP A 52 -17.62 -10.72 -8.60
CA ASP A 52 -17.90 -12.11 -8.94
C ASP A 52 -16.69 -13.01 -8.60
N TRP A 53 -15.48 -12.47 -8.79
CA TRP A 53 -14.24 -13.19 -8.50
C TRP A 53 -13.69 -12.91 -7.10
N ASN A 54 -14.32 -12.03 -6.32
CA ASN A 54 -13.81 -11.53 -5.05
C ASN A 54 -12.35 -11.02 -5.20
N ARG A 55 -12.12 -10.17 -6.20
CA ARG A 55 -10.80 -9.62 -6.53
C ARG A 55 -10.82 -8.11 -6.67
N TYR A 56 -9.72 -7.51 -6.22
CA TYR A 56 -9.37 -6.13 -6.47
C TYR A 56 -8.12 -6.07 -7.34
N PHE A 57 -8.20 -5.28 -8.41
CA PHE A 57 -7.12 -5.04 -9.35
C PHE A 57 -6.66 -3.59 -9.24
N LEU A 58 -5.35 -3.41 -9.14
CA LEU A 58 -4.70 -2.11 -9.04
C LEU A 58 -3.55 -2.03 -10.03
N VAL A 59 -3.68 -1.13 -11.00
CA VAL A 59 -2.65 -0.86 -12.00
C VAL A 59 -1.90 0.41 -11.62
N LEU A 60 -0.58 0.28 -11.50
CA LEU A 60 0.31 1.33 -11.02
C LEU A 60 1.42 1.58 -12.03
N LYS A 61 1.82 2.84 -12.20
CA LYS A 61 3.12 3.18 -12.76
C LYS A 61 4.11 3.32 -11.61
N ALA A 62 5.14 2.47 -11.58
CA ALA A 62 6.15 2.53 -10.55
C ALA A 62 6.99 3.80 -10.63
N LEU A 63 7.54 4.19 -9.48
CA LEU A 63 8.58 5.21 -9.42
C LEU A 63 9.88 4.61 -9.96
N GLU A 64 10.61 5.41 -10.72
CA GLU A 64 11.96 5.04 -11.13
C GLU A 64 12.87 4.99 -9.91
N GLY A 65 13.64 3.91 -9.81
CA GLY A 65 14.57 3.74 -8.71
C GLY A 65 14.99 2.29 -8.49
N GLN A 66 15.82 2.11 -7.48
CA GLN A 66 16.26 0.81 -7.01
C GLN A 66 15.79 0.64 -5.56
N THR A 67 15.38 -0.57 -5.22
CA THR A 67 15.02 -0.93 -3.86
C THR A 67 16.24 -0.83 -2.93
N LEU A 68 16.00 -0.45 -1.67
CA LEU A 68 17.09 -0.25 -0.71
C LEU A 68 17.89 -1.53 -0.46
N ASP A 69 17.28 -2.73 -0.48
CA ASP A 69 18.01 -3.99 -0.33
C ASP A 69 19.15 -4.16 -1.36
N ARG A 70 18.92 -3.74 -2.62
CA ARG A 70 19.91 -3.80 -3.70
C ARG A 70 20.90 -2.65 -3.63
N GLY A 71 20.42 -1.44 -3.34
CA GLY A 71 21.25 -0.23 -3.37
C GLY A 71 22.01 0.08 -2.08
N TRP A 72 21.60 -0.46 -0.93
CA TRP A 72 22.09 0.02 0.37
C TRP A 72 23.61 -0.04 0.52
N ARG A 73 24.22 -1.14 0.06
CA ARG A 73 25.66 -1.39 0.18
C ARG A 73 26.51 -0.42 -0.64
N SER A 74 26.00 0.10 -1.76
CA SER A 74 26.72 1.07 -2.60
C SER A 74 26.62 2.52 -2.10
N LEU A 75 25.70 2.80 -1.17
CA LEU A 75 25.53 4.14 -0.61
C LEU A 75 26.65 4.50 0.38
N SER A 76 27.08 5.77 0.35
CA SER A 76 27.97 6.34 1.34
C SER A 76 27.29 6.48 2.71
N ALA A 77 28.09 6.56 3.79
CA ALA A 77 27.56 6.73 5.14
C ALA A 77 26.66 7.98 5.30
N PRO A 78 27.02 9.17 4.79
CA PRO A 78 26.13 10.33 4.84
C PRO A 78 24.80 10.08 4.12
N ARG A 79 24.82 9.38 2.98
CA ARG A 79 23.59 9.09 2.21
C ARG A 79 22.68 8.11 2.93
N ARG A 80 23.24 7.08 3.57
CA ARG A 80 22.48 6.16 4.43
C ARG A 80 21.83 6.90 5.60
N MET A 81 22.57 7.81 6.24
CA MET A 81 22.05 8.62 7.34
C MET A 81 20.89 9.52 6.89
N GLN A 82 21.01 10.16 5.73
CA GLN A 82 19.92 10.95 5.14
C GLN A 82 18.66 10.09 4.93
N ILE A 83 18.79 8.91 4.32
CA ILE A 83 17.65 8.01 4.08
C ILE A 83 17.04 7.55 5.41
N ALA A 84 17.85 7.19 6.39
CA ALA A 84 17.37 6.79 7.72
C ALA A 84 16.57 7.92 8.40
N ASN A 85 17.05 9.17 8.31
CA ASN A 85 16.34 10.34 8.81
C ASN A 85 15.01 10.55 8.08
N THR A 86 14.97 10.43 6.75
CA THR A 86 13.73 10.51 5.97
C THR A 86 12.72 9.44 6.38
N ILE A 87 13.16 8.19 6.54
CA ILE A 87 12.29 7.09 7.00
C ILE A 87 11.75 7.37 8.40
N SER A 88 12.62 7.80 9.34
CA SER A 88 12.22 8.14 10.71
C SER A 88 11.18 9.26 10.75
N GLN A 89 11.38 10.32 9.98
CA GLN A 89 10.43 11.43 9.86
C GLN A 89 9.09 10.98 9.27
N PHE A 90 9.11 10.15 8.22
CA PHE A 90 7.91 9.60 7.61
C PHE A 90 7.13 8.70 8.57
N CYS A 91 7.81 7.79 9.26
CA CYS A 91 7.18 6.93 10.28
C CYS A 91 6.56 7.77 11.40
N ARG A 92 7.23 8.83 11.85
CA ARG A 92 6.68 9.75 12.86
C ARG A 92 5.43 10.46 12.34
N MET A 93 5.46 10.98 11.11
CA MET A 93 4.31 11.62 10.49
C MET A 93 3.12 10.65 10.38
N LEU A 94 3.34 9.42 9.92
CA LEU A 94 2.28 8.41 9.87
C LEU A 94 1.71 8.10 11.25
N ALA A 95 2.58 7.93 12.27
CA ALA A 95 2.15 7.65 13.64
C ALA A 95 1.39 8.83 14.29
N SER A 96 1.69 10.06 13.88
CA SER A 96 0.98 11.26 14.31
C SER A 96 -0.29 11.54 13.50
N SER A 97 -0.53 10.83 12.40
CA SER A 97 -1.77 10.91 11.64
C SER A 97 -2.82 10.06 12.35
N THR A 98 -3.65 10.71 13.16
CA THR A 98 -4.69 10.06 13.95
C THR A 98 -6.08 10.56 13.57
N SER A 99 -7.10 9.83 14.02
CA SER A 99 -8.50 10.22 13.88
C SER A 99 -9.23 9.94 15.19
N GLU A 100 -10.31 10.69 15.43
CA GLU A 100 -11.17 10.49 16.61
C GLU A 100 -11.99 9.19 16.53
N LEU A 101 -12.16 8.63 15.32
CA LEU A 101 -12.85 7.37 15.11
C LEU A 101 -11.89 6.32 14.55
N LEU A 102 -12.15 5.06 14.89
CA LEU A 102 -11.51 3.92 14.24
C LEU A 102 -12.04 3.79 12.81
N MET A 103 -11.29 4.35 11.86
CA MET A 103 -11.66 4.43 10.45
C MET A 103 -10.52 4.01 9.53
N THR A 104 -10.86 3.63 8.32
CA THR A 104 -9.93 3.36 7.23
C THR A 104 -9.48 4.69 6.57
N ALA A 105 -8.54 4.59 5.62
CA ALA A 105 -7.98 5.75 4.92
C ALA A 105 -8.98 6.55 4.07
N ASN A 106 -10.13 5.97 3.69
CA ASN A 106 -11.22 6.67 2.99
C ASN A 106 -12.32 7.16 3.96
N ARG A 107 -12.09 7.08 5.28
CA ARG A 107 -12.98 7.47 6.38
C ARG A 107 -14.19 6.55 6.62
N ASP A 108 -14.19 5.35 6.05
CA ASP A 108 -15.17 4.32 6.40
C ASP A 108 -14.81 3.66 7.74
N GLY A 109 -15.80 3.06 8.41
CA GLY A 109 -15.52 2.28 9.63
C GLY A 109 -14.62 1.09 9.33
N VAL A 110 -13.68 0.77 10.22
CA VAL A 110 -12.80 -0.39 10.04
C VAL A 110 -13.61 -1.68 10.15
N LEU A 111 -13.74 -2.40 9.04
CA LEU A 111 -14.15 -3.81 9.06
C LEU A 111 -12.94 -4.66 9.42
N GLU A 112 -12.87 -5.08 10.68
CA GLU A 112 -11.91 -6.10 11.09
C GLU A 112 -12.54 -7.50 10.92
N LEU A 113 -12.03 -8.25 9.97
CA LEU A 113 -12.41 -9.63 9.70
C LEU A 113 -12.17 -10.53 10.92
N PHE A 114 -11.07 -10.36 11.66
CA PHE A 114 -10.83 -11.18 12.87
C PHE A 114 -11.80 -10.88 14.01
N LEU A 115 -12.50 -9.75 13.96
CA LEU A 115 -13.54 -9.40 14.94
C LEU A 115 -14.94 -9.80 14.48
N THR A 116 -15.14 -10.16 13.22
CA THR A 116 -16.48 -10.33 12.61
C THR A 116 -16.72 -11.68 11.94
N ALA A 117 -15.70 -12.45 11.57
CA ALA A 117 -15.83 -13.82 11.05
C ALA A 117 -14.51 -14.62 11.11
N PHE A 118 -14.57 -15.94 11.26
CA PHE A 118 -13.40 -16.79 11.05
C PHE A 118 -13.02 -16.78 9.55
N PRO A 119 -11.78 -16.40 9.18
CA PRO A 119 -11.34 -16.55 7.80
C PRO A 119 -11.20 -18.04 7.46
N PRO A 120 -11.56 -18.47 6.22
CA PRO A 120 -11.26 -19.82 5.76
C PRO A 120 -9.75 -20.06 5.74
N ASP A 121 -9.32 -21.32 5.86
CA ASP A 121 -7.90 -21.75 5.92
C ASP A 121 -7.05 -21.22 4.76
N SER A 122 -7.69 -20.86 3.64
CA SER A 122 -7.06 -20.14 2.54
C SER A 122 -8.11 -19.29 1.82
N GLU A 123 -7.81 -18.01 1.62
CA GLU A 123 -8.47 -17.23 0.58
C GLU A 123 -7.64 -17.41 -0.70
N PRO A 124 -8.13 -18.17 -1.70
CA PRO A 124 -7.49 -18.18 -3.00
C PRO A 124 -7.48 -16.77 -3.59
#